data_AF-A0A8J6LNL0-F1
#
_entry.id   AF-A0A8J6LNL0-F1
#
_cell.length_a   1.000
_cell.length_b   1.000
_cell.length_c   1.000
_cell.angle_alpha   90.00
_cell.angle_beta   90.00
_cell.angle_gamma   90.00
#
_symmetry.space_group_name_H-M   'P 1'
#
loop_
_entity.id
_entity.type
_entity.pdbx_description
1 polymer ?
#
loop_
_entity_poly.entity_id
_entity_poly.type
_entity_poly.pdbx_seq_one_letter_code
_entity_poly.pdbx_strand_id
1 'polypeptide(L)'
;MVRSQPSFRLRQNASQQPRKDSRKDSHKKASKPPPSKNENSGGLVYPGGDTAFKALLSARFCAAIWSHISDCDETYNYWEPMHYLVFGKGLQTWEYSPQFALRSYTYLMCHAAPAFIYHKLLQPNPLLMFYFIRCLLGLVCALTEVYFYK
;
A
#
# COMPACT_ATOMS: atom_id res chain seq x y z
N MET A 1 -24.11 -46.34 -15.18
CA MET A 1 -23.09 -47.11 -14.42
C MET A 1 -22.34 -47.98 -15.43
N VAL A 2 -21.05 -48.24 -15.20
CA VAL A 2 -20.09 -49.03 -16.02
C VAL A 2 -19.40 -48.23 -17.14
N ARG A 3 -18.08 -48.20 -17.29
CA ARG A 3 -16.87 -48.29 -16.43
C ARG A 3 -15.72 -48.00 -17.43
N SER A 4 -14.79 -47.13 -17.07
CA SER A 4 -13.58 -46.84 -17.85
C SER A 4 -12.44 -47.82 -17.53
N GLN A 5 -11.47 -47.89 -18.46
CA GLN A 5 -10.08 -48.36 -18.38
C GLN A 5 -9.74 -49.80 -18.87
N PRO A 6 -8.45 -50.12 -19.15
CA PRO A 6 -7.66 -49.67 -20.32
C PRO A 6 -6.94 -50.89 -20.97
N SER A 7 -6.13 -50.71 -22.02
CA SER A 7 -5.17 -51.75 -22.43
C SER A 7 -3.82 -51.17 -22.84
N PHE A 8 -2.85 -51.39 -21.94
CA PHE A 8 -1.41 -51.30 -22.16
C PHE A 8 -0.92 -52.51 -22.98
N ARG A 9 -0.13 -52.30 -24.03
CA ARG A 9 1.03 -53.18 -24.35
C ARG A 9 2.14 -52.39 -25.04
N LEU A 10 3.29 -52.39 -24.36
CA LEU A 10 4.64 -52.03 -24.80
C LEU A 10 5.09 -52.82 -26.04
N ARG A 11 5.94 -52.22 -26.88
CA ARG A 11 7.20 -52.85 -27.32
C ARG A 11 8.28 -51.80 -27.64
N GLN A 12 9.37 -51.88 -26.89
CA GLN A 12 10.63 -51.13 -27.05
C GLN A 12 11.44 -51.59 -28.27
N ASN A 13 12.27 -50.67 -28.80
CA ASN A 13 13.75 -50.76 -28.93
C ASN A 13 14.21 -49.76 -30.02
N ALA A 14 14.98 -48.71 -29.69
CA ALA A 14 16.46 -48.66 -29.58
C ALA A 14 17.15 -48.93 -30.94
N SER A 15 18.20 -48.28 -31.40
CA SER A 15 19.03 -47.09 -31.13
C SER A 15 20.16 -47.20 -32.18
N GLN A 16 20.74 -46.10 -32.71
CA GLN A 16 22.16 -46.00 -33.14
C GLN A 16 22.46 -44.66 -33.86
N GLN A 17 23.18 -43.79 -33.17
CA GLN A 17 24.24 -42.90 -33.72
C GLN A 17 25.59 -43.62 -33.50
N PRO A 18 26.73 -43.33 -34.19
CA PRO A 18 27.35 -41.98 -34.26
C PRO A 18 28.32 -41.69 -35.45
N ARG A 19 28.82 -40.44 -35.59
CA ARG A 19 30.27 -40.13 -35.70
C ARG A 19 30.58 -38.60 -35.78
N LYS A 20 31.67 -38.28 -35.09
CA LYS A 20 32.36 -37.01 -34.79
C LYS A 20 33.11 -36.42 -36.01
N ASP A 21 33.26 -35.09 -36.13
CA ASP A 21 34.48 -34.36 -35.73
C ASP A 21 34.52 -32.86 -36.14
N SER A 22 34.67 -32.01 -35.11
CA SER A 22 35.66 -30.93 -34.96
C SER A 22 36.07 -30.05 -36.16
N ARG A 23 35.75 -28.72 -36.11
CA ARG A 23 36.73 -27.64 -36.34
C ARG A 23 36.21 -26.24 -35.94
N LYS A 24 37.17 -25.48 -35.43
CA LYS A 24 37.16 -24.18 -34.75
C LYS A 24 37.18 -23.07 -35.82
N ASP A 25 36.39 -21.99 -35.66
CA ASP A 25 36.80 -20.68 -36.17
C ASP A 25 36.13 -19.53 -35.42
N SER A 26 36.99 -18.58 -35.03
CA SER A 26 36.71 -17.38 -34.27
C SER A 26 36.38 -16.23 -35.24
N HIS A 27 35.25 -15.54 -35.07
CA HIS A 27 35.08 -14.21 -35.65
C HIS A 27 34.43 -13.18 -34.70
N LYS A 28 35.28 -12.21 -34.37
CA LYS A 28 35.12 -10.85 -33.83
C LYS A 28 33.72 -10.20 -33.80
N LYS A 29 33.40 -9.69 -32.60
CA LYS A 29 33.11 -8.28 -32.24
C LYS A 29 32.00 -7.51 -33.00
N ALA A 30 30.91 -7.23 -32.29
CA ALA A 30 30.20 -5.93 -32.37
C ALA A 30 29.36 -5.70 -31.11
N SER A 31 29.90 -4.90 -30.19
CA SER A 31 29.17 -4.24 -29.12
C SER A 31 28.12 -3.30 -29.74
N LYS A 32 26.83 -3.61 -29.59
CA LYS A 32 25.77 -2.65 -29.91
C LYS A 32 25.68 -1.62 -28.77
N PRO A 33 25.76 -0.31 -29.05
CA PRO A 33 25.53 0.72 -28.04
C PRO A 33 24.05 0.74 -27.62
N PRO A 34 23.72 1.22 -26.40
CA PRO A 34 22.33 1.41 -26.01
C PRO A 34 21.68 2.44 -26.93
N PRO A 35 20.40 2.25 -27.33
CA PRO A 35 19.71 3.26 -28.13
C PRO A 35 19.57 4.54 -27.30
N SER A 36 20.22 5.59 -27.77
CA SER A 36 20.02 6.97 -27.35
C SER A 36 18.55 7.34 -27.58
N LYS A 37 17.75 7.38 -26.51
CA LYS A 37 16.43 8.01 -26.56
C LYS A 37 16.59 9.52 -26.42
N ASN A 38 16.98 10.17 -27.52
CA ASN A 38 16.64 11.55 -27.77
C ASN A 38 15.37 11.56 -28.63
N GLU A 39 14.22 11.51 -27.96
CA GLU A 39 12.95 11.89 -28.56
C GLU A 39 12.47 13.14 -27.85
N ASN A 40 12.84 14.29 -28.41
CA ASN A 40 12.15 15.55 -28.17
C ASN A 40 10.78 15.46 -28.87
N SER A 41 9.87 14.73 -28.25
CA SER A 41 8.45 14.78 -28.55
C SER A 41 7.85 15.75 -27.53
N GLY A 42 7.02 16.70 -27.97
CA GLY A 42 6.13 17.45 -27.08
C GLY A 42 5.05 16.55 -26.46
N GLY A 43 5.50 15.44 -25.85
CA GLY A 43 4.72 14.37 -25.28
C GLY A 43 4.45 14.65 -23.82
N LEU A 44 3.25 14.28 -23.40
CA LEU A 44 2.79 14.42 -22.03
C LEU A 44 3.78 13.73 -21.07
N VAL A 45 4.52 14.52 -20.30
CA VAL A 45 5.45 14.01 -19.27
C VAL A 45 4.61 13.61 -18.07
N TYR A 46 4.42 12.31 -17.86
CA TYR A 46 3.83 11.79 -16.63
C TYR A 46 4.94 11.33 -15.68
N PRO A 47 4.89 11.71 -14.39
CA PRO A 47 5.89 11.27 -13.43
C PRO A 47 5.85 9.74 -13.29
N GLY A 48 7.02 9.10 -13.14
CA GLY A 48 7.06 7.68 -12.79
C GLY A 48 6.36 7.43 -11.45
N GLY A 49 5.91 6.19 -11.20
CA GLY A 49 5.16 5.86 -9.99
C GLY A 49 5.88 6.17 -8.67
N ASP A 50 7.21 6.09 -8.62
CA ASP A 50 8.01 6.49 -7.45
C ASP A 50 7.99 8.02 -7.24
N THR A 51 8.14 8.78 -8.33
CA THR A 51 8.05 10.25 -8.29
C THR A 51 6.65 10.71 -7.89
N ALA A 52 5.60 10.07 -8.44
CA ALA A 52 4.22 10.32 -8.07
C ALA A 52 3.96 10.00 -6.59
N PHE A 53 4.47 8.86 -6.08
CA PHE A 53 4.34 8.51 -4.67
C PHE A 53 4.99 9.53 -3.75
N LYS A 54 6.22 9.95 -4.02
CA LYS A 54 6.92 10.96 -3.20
C LYS A 54 6.18 12.31 -3.22
N ALA A 55 5.70 12.73 -4.40
CA ALA A 55 4.93 13.95 -4.54
C ALA A 55 3.60 13.89 -3.76
N LEU A 56 2.83 12.81 -3.91
CA LEU A 56 1.57 12.64 -3.20
C LEU A 56 1.77 12.49 -1.69
N LEU A 57 2.74 11.69 -1.25
CA LEU A 57 3.04 11.51 0.17
C LEU A 57 3.43 12.84 0.84
N SER A 58 4.31 13.61 0.21
CA SER A 58 4.70 14.93 0.73
C SER A 58 3.50 15.88 0.82
N ALA A 59 2.67 15.94 -0.22
CA ALA A 59 1.44 16.74 -0.18
C ALA A 59 0.49 16.31 0.94
N ARG A 60 0.31 15.00 1.14
CA ARG A 60 -0.55 14.44 2.19
C ARG A 60 -0.02 14.73 3.60
N PHE A 61 1.29 14.68 3.81
CA PHE A 61 1.90 15.05 5.09
C PHE A 61 1.86 16.56 5.36
N CYS A 62 2.09 17.40 4.35
CA CYS A 62 1.89 18.83 4.49
C CYS A 62 0.44 19.15 4.88
N ALA A 63 -0.54 18.52 4.23
CA ALA A 63 -1.94 18.67 4.61
C ALA A 63 -2.22 18.18 6.04
N ALA A 64 -1.66 17.03 6.44
CA ALA A 64 -1.83 16.50 7.79
C ALA A 64 -1.36 17.47 8.89
N ILE A 65 -0.30 18.24 8.64
CA ILE A 65 0.28 19.18 9.61
C ILE A 65 -0.38 20.56 9.56
N TRP A 66 -0.61 21.11 8.37
CA TRP A 66 -1.08 22.50 8.22
C TRP A 66 -2.58 22.67 8.03
N SER A 67 -3.31 21.61 7.65
CA SER A 67 -4.76 21.72 7.46
C SER A 67 -5.47 21.79 8.80
N HIS A 68 -6.20 22.88 9.01
CA HIS A 68 -7.10 23.05 10.16
C HIS A 68 -8.35 22.16 10.02
N ILE A 69 -8.90 21.71 11.14
CA ILE A 69 -10.18 20.98 11.16
C ILE A 69 -11.31 21.94 10.82
N SER A 70 -11.94 21.77 9.66
CA SER A 70 -12.97 22.70 9.19
C SER A 70 -14.33 22.48 9.84
N ASP A 71 -14.62 21.27 10.32
CA ASP A 71 -15.93 20.89 10.85
C ASP A 71 -15.85 20.57 12.35
N CYS A 72 -16.82 21.06 13.11
CA CYS A 72 -16.95 20.73 14.53
C CYS A 72 -17.34 19.26 14.73
N ASP A 73 -18.06 18.66 13.77
CA ASP A 73 -18.45 17.25 13.83
C ASP A 73 -17.21 16.33 13.84
N GLU A 74 -16.18 16.65 13.05
CA GLU A 74 -14.93 15.89 13.04
C GLU A 74 -14.30 15.82 14.45
N THR A 75 -14.28 16.95 15.14
CA THR A 75 -13.70 17.07 16.48
C THR A 75 -14.51 16.29 17.51
N TYR A 76 -15.81 16.57 17.62
CA TYR A 76 -16.62 16.03 18.72
C TYR A 76 -17.12 14.60 18.48
N ASN A 77 -17.29 14.17 17.22
CA ASN A 77 -17.77 12.82 16.90
C ASN A 77 -16.65 11.82 16.57
N TYR A 78 -15.42 12.26 16.33
CA TYR A 78 -14.31 11.34 16.04
C TYR A 78 -13.10 11.56 16.94
N TRP A 79 -12.55 12.77 17.00
CA TRP A 79 -11.33 13.03 17.77
C TRP A 79 -11.51 12.90 19.28
N GLU A 80 -12.53 13.56 19.84
CA GLU A 80 -12.83 13.51 21.28
C GLU A 80 -13.21 12.10 21.76
N PRO A 81 -14.11 11.35 21.10
CA PRO A 81 -14.47 10.03 21.59
C PRO A 81 -13.33 9.01 21.35
N MET A 82 -12.47 9.19 20.34
CA MET A 82 -11.24 8.40 20.21
C MET A 82 -10.26 8.69 21.34
N HIS A 83 -10.11 9.95 21.74
CA HIS A 83 -9.32 10.33 22.92
C HIS A 83 -9.91 9.71 24.20
N TYR A 84 -11.23 9.72 24.36
CA TYR A 84 -11.92 9.05 25.45
C TYR A 84 -11.62 7.54 25.49
N LEU A 85 -11.65 6.85 24.34
CA LEU A 85 -11.31 5.42 24.27
C LEU A 85 -9.86 5.12 24.65
N VAL A 86 -8.91 5.96 24.25
CA VAL A 86 -7.47 5.71 24.49
C VAL A 86 -7.07 6.07 25.92
N PHE A 87 -7.58 7.17 26.47
CA PHE A 87 -7.15 7.72 27.75
C PHE A 87 -8.15 7.55 28.89
N GLY A 88 -9.38 7.10 28.62
CA GLY A 88 -10.47 7.02 29.60
C GLY A 88 -10.98 8.38 30.07
N LYS A 89 -10.62 9.47 29.37
CA LYS A 89 -10.99 10.85 29.68
C LYS A 89 -11.22 11.63 28.39
N GLY A 90 -12.12 12.60 28.43
CA GLY A 90 -12.51 13.39 27.25
C GLY A 90 -14.02 13.37 27.07
N LEU A 91 -14.47 13.94 25.96
CA LEU A 91 -15.89 14.03 25.64
C LEU A 91 -16.34 12.84 24.79
N GLN A 92 -17.58 12.43 24.99
CA GLN A 92 -18.30 11.55 24.07
C GLN A 92 -19.67 12.17 23.80
N THR A 93 -20.16 12.05 22.57
CA THR A 93 -21.51 12.50 22.25
C THR A 93 -22.55 11.48 22.73
N TRP A 94 -23.79 11.94 22.88
CA TRP A 94 -24.92 11.09 23.26
C TRP A 94 -25.12 9.94 22.26
N GLU A 95 -24.74 10.13 21.00
CA GLU A 95 -24.79 9.13 19.93
C GLU A 95 -23.94 7.89 20.23
N TYR A 96 -22.83 8.06 20.93
CA TYR A 96 -21.96 6.96 21.36
C TYR A 96 -22.31 6.41 22.74
N SER A 97 -23.13 7.11 23.51
CA SER A 97 -23.46 6.68 24.86
C SER A 97 -24.20 5.32 24.83
N PRO A 98 -23.95 4.42 25.81
CA PRO A 98 -24.62 3.12 25.86
C PRO A 98 -26.15 3.20 25.98
N GLN A 99 -26.67 4.35 26.42
CA GLN A 99 -28.10 4.60 26.61
C GLN A 99 -28.83 4.75 25.27
N PHE A 100 -28.21 5.41 24.28
CA PHE A 100 -28.82 5.67 22.97
C PHE A 100 -28.20 4.84 21.84
N ALA A 101 -26.89 4.58 21.89
CA ALA A 101 -26.15 3.69 21.00
C ALA A 101 -26.43 3.88 19.49
N LEU A 102 -26.54 5.13 19.04
CA LEU A 102 -26.82 5.47 17.64
C LEU A 102 -25.60 5.27 16.73
N ARG A 103 -24.38 5.40 17.26
CA ARG A 103 -23.14 5.18 16.51
C ARG A 103 -22.26 4.13 17.18
N SER A 104 -21.76 3.20 16.37
CA SER A 104 -20.78 2.21 16.82
C SER A 104 -19.38 2.79 16.94
N TYR A 105 -18.65 2.40 17.98
CA TYR A 105 -17.23 2.70 18.16
C TYR A 105 -16.30 1.93 17.21
N THR A 106 -16.79 0.97 16.42
CA THR A 106 -15.94 0.13 15.55
C THR A 106 -15.05 0.98 14.62
N TYR A 107 -15.58 2.03 14.01
CA TYR A 107 -14.80 2.92 13.15
C TYR A 107 -13.70 3.65 13.93
N LEU A 108 -14.02 4.13 15.13
CA LEU A 108 -13.05 4.78 16.02
C LEU A 108 -11.97 3.81 16.47
N MET A 109 -12.33 2.56 16.77
CA MET A 109 -11.38 1.53 17.20
C MET A 109 -10.29 1.27 16.16
N CYS A 110 -10.60 1.31 14.86
CA CYS A 110 -9.61 1.17 13.80
C CYS A 110 -8.50 2.24 13.90
N HIS A 111 -8.83 3.44 14.37
CA HIS A 111 -7.91 4.56 14.55
C HIS A 111 -7.31 4.60 15.96
N ALA A 112 -8.08 4.18 16.96
CA ALA A 112 -7.65 4.10 18.35
C ALA A 112 -6.64 2.97 18.56
N ALA A 113 -6.68 1.87 17.80
CA ALA A 113 -5.72 0.78 17.91
C ALA A 113 -4.26 1.22 17.66
N PRO A 114 -3.91 1.86 16.53
CA PRO A 114 -2.56 2.37 16.33
C PRO A 114 -2.21 3.49 17.33
N ALA A 115 -3.17 4.35 17.71
CA ALA A 115 -2.97 5.35 18.75
C ALA A 115 -2.63 4.73 20.11
N PHE A 116 -3.31 3.64 20.49
CA PHE A 116 -3.11 2.92 21.75
C PHE A 116 -1.75 2.23 21.79
N ILE A 117 -1.35 1.58 20.69
CA ILE A 117 -0.02 0.98 20.56
C ILE A 117 1.05 2.08 20.70
N TYR A 118 0.89 3.19 19.99
CA TYR A 118 1.80 4.33 20.08
C TYR A 118 1.87 4.90 21.50
N HIS A 119 0.71 5.02 22.17
CA HIS A 119 0.64 5.45 23.55
C HIS A 119 1.39 4.48 24.47
N LYS A 120 1.14 3.17 24.39
CA LYS A 120 1.79 2.17 25.24
C LYS A 120 3.30 2.08 25.07
N LEU A 121 3.82 2.28 23.85
CA LEU A 121 5.26 2.20 23.59
C LEU A 121 6.01 3.46 24.03
N LEU A 122 5.47 4.64 23.76
CA LEU A 122 6.23 5.90 23.81
C LEU A 122 5.66 6.95 24.78
N GLN A 123 4.47 6.70 25.36
CA GLN A 123 3.76 7.62 26.26
C GLN A 123 3.80 9.10 25.78
N PRO A 124 3.41 9.37 24.52
CA PRO A 124 3.53 10.67 23.90
C PRO A 124 2.50 11.66 24.45
N ASN A 125 2.76 12.95 24.25
CA ASN A 125 1.77 14.00 24.48
C ASN A 125 0.54 13.79 23.55
N PRO A 126 -0.71 13.98 24.02
CA PRO A 126 -1.92 13.88 23.20
C PRO A 126 -1.85 14.63 21.86
N LEU A 127 -1.19 15.78 21.82
CA LEU A 127 -1.02 16.55 20.58
C LEU A 127 -0.19 15.77 19.53
N LEU A 128 0.84 15.06 19.96
CA LEU A 128 1.65 14.25 19.05
C LEU A 128 0.88 13.03 18.54
N MET A 129 -0.02 12.48 19.38
CA MET A 129 -0.92 11.39 18.98
C MET A 129 -1.91 11.84 17.90
N PHE A 130 -2.44 13.06 18.03
CA PHE A 130 -3.29 13.67 17.01
C PHE A 130 -2.59 13.75 15.65
N TYR A 131 -1.38 14.32 15.61
CA TYR A 131 -0.61 14.40 14.36
C TYR A 131 -0.18 13.03 13.84
N PHE A 132 0.14 12.08 14.72
CA PHE A 132 0.47 10.71 14.32
C PHE A 132 -0.67 10.06 13.52
N ILE A 133 -1.91 10.15 14.00
CA ILE A 133 -3.07 9.58 13.29
C ILE A 133 -3.31 10.30 11.96
N ARG A 134 -3.17 11.63 11.90
CA ARG A 134 -3.30 12.39 10.65
C ARG A 134 -2.24 11.97 9.62
N CYS A 135 -1.00 11.76 10.04
CA CYS A 135 0.06 11.25 9.17
C CYS A 135 -0.21 9.82 8.72
N LEU A 136 -0.73 8.94 9.60
CA LEU A 136 -1.10 7.57 9.23
C LEU A 136 -2.20 7.56 8.16
N LEU A 137 -3.25 8.37 8.33
CA LEU A 137 -4.29 8.55 7.32
C LEU A 137 -3.74 9.12 6.01
N GLY A 138 -2.86 10.12 6.10
CA GLY A 138 -2.17 10.69 4.94
C GLY A 138 -1.35 9.65 4.16
N LEU A 139 -0.67 8.74 4.86
CA LEU A 139 0.07 7.63 4.25
C LEU A 139 -0.86 6.65 3.53
N VAL A 140 -1.96 6.23 4.16
CA VAL A 140 -2.94 5.33 3.55
C VAL A 140 -3.56 5.96 2.30
N CYS A 141 -3.89 7.26 2.35
CA CYS A 141 -4.35 8.00 1.18
C CYS A 141 -3.30 8.00 0.06
N ALA A 142 -2.05 8.35 0.36
CA ALA A 142 -0.97 8.39 -0.65
C ALA A 142 -0.74 7.02 -1.31
N LEU A 143 -0.80 5.93 -0.52
CA LEU A 143 -0.68 4.56 -1.05
C LEU A 143 -1.84 4.22 -1.99
N THR A 144 -3.06 4.58 -1.60
CA THR A 144 -4.27 4.32 -2.40
C THR A 144 -4.27 5.13 -3.69
N GLU A 145 -3.87 6.41 -3.65
CA GLU A 145 -3.75 7.26 -4.83
C GLU A 145 -2.72 6.71 -5.82
N VAL A 146 -1.57 6.22 -5.33
CA VAL A 146 -0.53 5.65 -6.17
C VAL A 146 -0.92 4.30 -6.74
N TYR A 147 -1.75 3.54 -6.02
CA TYR A 147 -2.35 2.32 -6.55
C TYR A 147 -3.27 2.61 -7.74
N PHE A 148 -4.10 3.67 -7.68
CA PHE A 148 -4.96 4.06 -8.80
C PHE A 148 -4.24 4.84 -9.92
N TYR A 149 -3.09 5.45 -9.60
CA TYR A 149 -2.25 6.13 -10.59
C TYR A 149 -1.55 5.17 -11.55
N LYS A 150 -1.33 3.92 -11.14
CA LYS A 150 -0.67 2.86 -11.92
C LYS A 150 -1.70 1.97 -12.63
#